data_AF-A9FYT7-F1
#
_entry.id   AF-A9FYT7-F1
#
_cell.length_a   1.000
_cell.length_b   1.000
_cell.length_c   1.000
_cell.angle_alpha   90.00
_cell.angle_beta   90.00
_cell.angle_gamma   90.00
#
_symmetry.space_group_name_H-M   'P 1'
#
loop_
_entity.id
_entity.type
_entity.pdbx_description
1 polymer ?
#
loop_
_entity_poly.entity_id
_entity_poly.type
_entity_poly.pdbx_seq_one_letter_code
_entity_poly.pdbx_strand_id
1 'polypeptide(L)'
;MRTVRLATIVAAVLAALVLGATVPGCLWDRDDEPLSGRICAIPNTGVVERCVDASEGPASAWSKAEADGELPIFMWARWSGRVTPDELIANEAELGAWFDTIDRVVSYVRDEKKHAESLRATLHGELGKLLRLIRDSQEEALQAEPIHAADTFKEAMTGKASAEREPLAAAIAADKLAMAAVQAVLDRARDEGAPLQSRYAGAAARFAAYRATEAAETAAYAALSAQASRSAIDELDGVEQAVLAAARGASRAPNELAAEVMTLSAELRAFAVSFDEAIAPHKEFLATHGAVLPDMTSGALRSLSAMLGYAQRRVARSDATATALLGGIALRRQALVALEADEGAREASARSRSRKASEAFSEGARARAAALSAAPPVSEKLGLPLLAERCGELLALVQMRPLCEAAPSSWREAGCAALRGRFDAAEAELRTGLPQKIAAGLAALREQGMGAAELDAAQARLDAGDVKGAAIAYDAAVRGAEGT
;
A
#
# COMPACT_ATOMS: atom_id res chain seq x y z
N MET A 1 -49.92 -15.07 -30.83
CA MET A 1 -50.39 -14.13 -31.87
C MET A 1 -49.78 -12.75 -31.66
N ARG A 2 -48.97 -12.37 -32.66
CA ARG A 2 -48.94 -11.02 -33.26
C ARG A 2 -48.23 -9.91 -32.47
N THR A 3 -46.98 -9.62 -32.82
CA THR A 3 -46.62 -8.63 -33.86
C THR A 3 -47.05 -7.21 -33.51
N VAL A 4 -46.50 -6.63 -32.43
CA VAL A 4 -46.34 -5.17 -32.27
C VAL A 4 -45.07 -4.89 -31.43
N ARG A 5 -43.94 -5.48 -31.84
CA ARG A 5 -42.58 -4.97 -31.60
C ARG A 5 -42.01 -4.80 -33.01
N LEU A 6 -41.46 -3.63 -33.33
CA LEU A 6 -40.91 -3.16 -34.64
C LEU A 6 -41.73 -2.01 -35.25
N ALA A 7 -41.67 -0.82 -34.65
CA ALA A 7 -41.97 0.43 -35.37
C ALA A 7 -41.34 1.67 -34.73
N THR A 8 -41.03 1.67 -33.42
CA THR A 8 -40.63 2.91 -32.73
C THR A 8 -39.13 3.07 -32.46
N ILE A 9 -38.31 2.03 -32.69
CA ILE A 9 -36.85 2.09 -32.41
C ILE A 9 -36.01 2.35 -33.67
N VAL A 10 -36.58 2.23 -34.87
CA VAL A 10 -35.84 2.45 -36.15
C VAL A 10 -35.88 3.92 -36.61
N ALA A 11 -36.68 4.79 -36.00
CA ALA A 11 -36.84 6.18 -36.45
C ALA A 11 -35.92 7.22 -35.76
N ALA A 12 -35.20 6.87 -34.70
CA ALA A 12 -34.27 7.79 -34.03
C ALA A 12 -32.81 7.64 -34.45
N VAL A 13 -32.48 6.60 -35.24
CA VAL A 13 -31.11 6.31 -35.70
C VAL A 13 -30.80 6.94 -37.08
N LEU A 14 -31.76 7.65 -37.71
CA LEU A 14 -31.62 8.15 -39.09
C LEU A 14 -31.72 9.68 -39.28
N ALA A 15 -31.44 10.48 -38.26
CA ALA A 15 -31.46 11.95 -38.38
C ALA A 15 -30.26 12.69 -37.73
N ALA A 16 -29.09 12.05 -37.65
CA ALA A 16 -27.85 12.73 -37.23
C ALA A 16 -26.63 12.36 -38.11
N LEU A 17 -26.86 12.00 -39.37
CA LEU A 17 -25.85 11.96 -40.42
C LEU A 17 -26.31 12.90 -41.54
N VAL A 18 -25.75 14.11 -41.55
CA VAL A 18 -25.41 14.98 -42.70
C VAL A 18 -25.27 16.41 -42.17
N LEU A 19 -24.04 16.79 -41.80
CA LEU A 19 -23.35 18.03 -42.15
C LEU A 19 -22.02 18.06 -41.36
N GLY A 20 -20.93 17.92 -42.09
CA GLY A 20 -19.58 17.80 -41.54
C GLY A 20 -18.98 19.12 -41.07
N ALA A 21 -18.10 19.02 -40.09
CA ALA A 21 -16.94 19.88 -39.93
C ALA A 21 -15.84 19.06 -39.25
N THR A 22 -14.77 18.80 -40.01
CA THR A 22 -13.56 18.09 -39.60
C THR A 22 -12.64 18.98 -38.76
N VAL A 23 -12.19 18.50 -37.60
CA VAL A 23 -10.91 18.88 -36.97
C VAL A 23 -10.29 17.58 -36.40
N PRO A 24 -8.99 17.29 -36.63
CA PRO A 24 -8.42 15.97 -36.39
C PRO A 24 -7.90 15.83 -34.95
N GLY A 25 -8.37 14.82 -34.24
CA GLY A 25 -7.87 14.42 -32.93
C GLY A 25 -8.18 12.94 -32.68
N CYS A 26 -7.23 12.08 -33.07
CA CYS A 26 -7.09 10.66 -32.72
C CYS A 26 -8.36 9.94 -32.21
N LEU A 27 -9.27 9.59 -33.12
CA LEU A 27 -10.11 8.40 -32.96
C LEU A 27 -9.27 7.23 -33.47
N TRP A 28 -8.87 6.31 -32.59
CA TRP A 28 -8.49 4.98 -33.04
C TRP A 28 -9.77 4.25 -33.46
N ASP A 29 -9.74 3.63 -34.64
CA ASP A 29 -10.83 2.81 -35.16
C ASP A 29 -11.22 1.74 -34.14
N ARG A 30 -12.49 1.76 -33.73
CA ARG A 30 -13.09 0.80 -32.79
C ARG A 30 -13.22 -0.61 -33.42
N ASP A 31 -12.99 -0.71 -34.72
CA ASP A 31 -13.20 -1.89 -35.56
C ASP A 31 -12.01 -2.87 -35.63
N ASP A 32 -10.88 -2.58 -34.96
CA ASP A 32 -9.70 -3.48 -34.90
C ASP A 32 -9.38 -4.04 -33.49
N GLU A 33 -10.17 -3.75 -32.45
CA GLU A 33 -9.91 -4.34 -31.12
C GLU A 33 -10.19 -5.86 -31.03
N PRO A 34 -9.22 -6.67 -30.57
CA PRO A 34 -9.35 -8.11 -30.43
C PRO A 34 -10.27 -8.51 -29.27
N LEU A 35 -11.10 -9.54 -29.48
CA LEU A 35 -12.07 -10.06 -28.49
C LEU A 35 -11.38 -10.66 -27.24
N SER A 36 -10.12 -11.09 -27.37
CA SER A 36 -9.32 -11.72 -26.32
C SER A 36 -8.91 -10.77 -25.18
N GLY A 37 -9.19 -9.47 -25.29
CA GLY A 37 -8.72 -8.46 -24.34
C GLY A 37 -7.23 -8.12 -24.53
N ARG A 38 -6.72 -7.27 -23.65
CA ARG A 38 -5.33 -6.77 -23.68
C ARG A 38 -4.65 -7.01 -22.34
N ILE A 39 -3.36 -7.25 -22.39
CA ILE A 39 -2.50 -7.23 -21.20
C ILE A 39 -1.72 -5.93 -21.22
N CYS A 40 -1.78 -5.19 -20.14
CA CYS A 40 -1.16 -3.89 -20.03
C CYS A 40 -0.14 -3.86 -18.90
N ALA A 41 0.90 -3.05 -19.08
CA ALA A 41 1.96 -2.88 -18.13
C ALA A 41 2.48 -1.44 -18.12
N ILE A 42 2.91 -0.96 -16.96
CA ILE A 42 3.57 0.33 -16.79
C ILE A 42 4.60 0.24 -15.67
N PRO A 43 5.82 0.78 -15.84
CA PRO A 43 6.76 0.91 -14.74
C PRO A 43 6.29 1.96 -13.74
N ASN A 44 6.71 1.86 -12.49
CA ASN A 44 6.31 2.81 -11.43
C ASN A 44 6.72 4.26 -11.73
N THR A 45 7.76 4.45 -12.53
CA THR A 45 8.23 5.76 -13.01
C THR A 45 7.67 6.15 -14.38
N GLY A 46 6.87 5.27 -14.99
CA GLY A 46 6.34 5.45 -16.34
C GLY A 46 5.08 6.31 -16.37
N VAL A 47 4.92 7.06 -17.46
CA VAL A 47 3.73 7.87 -17.74
C VAL A 47 2.87 7.27 -18.86
N VAL A 48 3.45 6.35 -19.64
CA VAL A 48 2.81 5.74 -20.81
C VAL A 48 2.57 4.27 -20.53
N GLU A 49 1.30 3.89 -20.64
CA GLU A 49 0.89 2.50 -20.53
C GLU A 49 1.23 1.71 -21.81
N ARG A 50 1.75 0.49 -21.63
CA ARG A 50 2.04 -0.45 -22.72
C ARG A 50 1.09 -1.62 -22.70
N CYS A 51 0.15 -1.61 -23.64
CA CYS A 51 -0.77 -2.72 -23.87
C CYS A 51 -0.36 -3.57 -25.07
N VAL A 52 -0.60 -4.87 -24.94
CA VAL A 52 -0.45 -5.86 -26.00
C VAL A 52 -1.70 -6.71 -26.05
N ASP A 53 -1.92 -7.41 -27.17
CA ASP A 53 -3.00 -8.39 -27.27
C ASP A 53 -2.80 -9.51 -26.22
N ALA A 54 -3.87 -10.00 -25.60
CA ALA A 54 -3.78 -11.09 -24.62
C ALA A 54 -3.15 -12.39 -25.18
N SER A 55 -3.20 -12.59 -26.50
CA SER A 55 -2.54 -13.69 -27.22
C SER A 55 -1.01 -13.54 -27.29
N GLU A 56 -0.47 -12.31 -27.31
CA GLU A 56 0.98 -12.05 -27.20
C GLU A 56 1.51 -12.41 -25.80
N GLY A 57 0.63 -12.35 -24.80
CA GLY A 57 0.91 -12.77 -23.44
C GLY A 57 1.69 -11.77 -22.59
N PRO A 58 1.80 -12.07 -21.28
CA PRO A 58 2.29 -11.12 -20.28
C PRO A 58 3.77 -10.76 -20.46
N ALA A 59 4.57 -11.64 -21.06
CA ALA A 59 5.98 -11.35 -21.36
C ALA A 59 6.19 -10.19 -22.34
N SER A 60 5.34 -10.08 -23.36
CA SER A 60 5.42 -9.01 -24.35
C SER A 60 5.10 -7.64 -23.72
N ALA A 61 4.03 -7.58 -22.90
CA ALA A 61 3.69 -6.37 -22.16
C ALA A 61 4.80 -5.94 -21.19
N TRP A 62 5.35 -6.90 -20.42
CA TRP A 62 6.43 -6.63 -19.49
C TRP A 62 7.66 -6.06 -20.19
N SER A 63 8.12 -6.69 -21.27
CA SER A 63 9.33 -6.25 -21.97
C SER A 63 9.19 -4.84 -22.54
N LYS A 64 7.98 -4.45 -22.98
CA LYS A 64 7.70 -3.10 -23.47
C LYS A 64 7.67 -2.08 -22.34
N ALA A 65 7.11 -2.43 -21.18
CA ALA A 65 7.10 -1.56 -19.99
C ALA A 65 8.50 -1.40 -19.37
N GLU A 66 9.30 -2.47 -19.34
CA GLU A 66 10.68 -2.47 -18.84
C GLU A 66 11.62 -1.60 -19.68
N ALA A 67 11.32 -1.43 -20.97
CA ALA A 67 12.07 -0.52 -21.84
C ALA A 67 11.83 0.97 -21.51
N ASP A 68 10.71 1.30 -20.84
CA ASP A 68 10.30 2.68 -20.56
C ASP A 68 10.58 3.12 -19.12
N GLY A 69 11.05 2.23 -18.24
CA GLY A 69 11.30 2.56 -16.85
C GLY A 69 11.68 1.37 -15.99
N GLU A 70 12.04 1.67 -14.74
CA GLU A 70 12.54 0.66 -13.81
C GLU A 70 11.41 -0.06 -13.06
N LEU A 71 11.77 -1.18 -12.44
CA LEU A 71 10.92 -1.86 -11.50
C LEU A 71 10.53 -0.95 -10.32
N PRO A 72 9.38 -1.15 -9.68
CA PRO A 72 8.40 -2.20 -9.97
C PRO A 72 7.53 -1.89 -11.20
N ILE A 73 7.37 -2.87 -12.08
CA ILE A 73 6.38 -2.85 -13.17
C ILE A 73 5.03 -3.33 -12.64
N PHE A 74 4.00 -2.51 -12.86
CA PHE A 74 2.60 -2.79 -12.63
C PHE A 74 2.00 -3.44 -13.87
N MET A 75 1.31 -4.57 -13.73
CA MET A 75 0.62 -5.26 -14.83
C MET A 75 -0.86 -5.50 -14.52
N TRP A 76 -1.70 -5.57 -15.55
CA TRP A 76 -3.11 -5.92 -15.42
C TRP A 76 -3.70 -6.42 -16.74
N ALA A 77 -4.82 -7.13 -16.65
CA ALA A 77 -5.64 -7.48 -17.80
C ALA A 77 -6.73 -6.42 -18.01
N ARG A 78 -6.93 -6.02 -19.26
CA ARG A 78 -8.02 -5.15 -19.69
C ARG A 78 -8.93 -5.94 -20.64
N TRP A 79 -10.25 -5.91 -20.42
CA TRP A 79 -11.20 -6.53 -21.34
C TRP A 79 -11.32 -5.70 -22.64
N SER A 80 -11.95 -6.26 -23.68
CA SER A 80 -12.10 -5.55 -24.96
C SER A 80 -13.08 -4.37 -24.83
N GLY A 81 -12.78 -3.19 -25.39
CA GLY A 81 -13.67 -2.02 -25.32
C GLY A 81 -14.97 -2.17 -26.14
N ARG A 82 -15.20 -3.34 -26.75
CA ARG A 82 -16.38 -3.69 -27.53
C ARG A 82 -17.49 -4.34 -26.71
N VAL A 83 -17.16 -4.87 -25.53
CA VAL A 83 -18.10 -5.55 -24.64
C VAL A 83 -18.28 -4.67 -23.42
N THR A 84 -19.52 -4.30 -23.14
CA THR A 84 -19.85 -3.59 -21.89
C THR A 84 -19.66 -4.51 -20.69
N PRO A 85 -19.40 -3.99 -19.48
CA PRO A 85 -19.30 -4.81 -18.28
C PRO A 85 -20.49 -5.77 -18.11
N ASP A 86 -21.70 -5.29 -18.41
CA ASP A 86 -22.94 -6.08 -18.28
C ASP A 86 -23.01 -7.22 -19.31
N GLU A 87 -22.56 -6.99 -20.55
CA GLU A 87 -22.47 -8.03 -21.59
C GLU A 87 -21.39 -9.07 -21.27
N LEU A 88 -20.26 -8.64 -20.67
CA LEU A 88 -19.20 -9.54 -20.23
C LEU A 88 -19.69 -10.45 -19.11
N ILE A 89 -20.44 -9.90 -18.15
CA ILE A 89 -21.02 -10.66 -17.02
C ILE A 89 -22.09 -11.64 -17.51
N ALA A 90 -22.89 -11.26 -18.51
CA ALA A 90 -23.92 -12.12 -19.08
C ALA A 90 -23.34 -13.29 -19.91
N ASN A 91 -22.05 -13.25 -20.26
CA ASN A 91 -21.38 -14.25 -21.10
C ASN A 91 -20.30 -15.00 -20.32
N GLU A 92 -20.69 -16.14 -19.73
CA GLU A 92 -19.82 -17.00 -18.90
C GLU A 92 -18.50 -17.38 -19.60
N ALA A 93 -18.51 -17.61 -20.92
CA ALA A 93 -17.32 -17.99 -21.67
C ALA A 93 -16.31 -16.83 -21.80
N GLU A 94 -16.80 -15.60 -22.01
CA GLU A 94 -15.94 -14.42 -22.10
C GLU A 94 -15.42 -13.98 -20.73
N LEU A 95 -16.27 -14.09 -19.70
CA LEU A 95 -15.88 -13.85 -18.32
C LEU A 95 -14.78 -14.84 -17.87
N GLY A 96 -14.94 -16.12 -18.20
CA GLY A 96 -13.92 -17.15 -17.96
C GLY A 96 -12.59 -16.86 -18.67
N ALA A 97 -12.63 -16.50 -19.95
CA ALA A 97 -11.43 -16.14 -20.71
C ALA A 97 -10.70 -14.90 -20.14
N TRP A 98 -11.46 -13.96 -19.58
CA TRP A 98 -10.89 -12.80 -18.91
C TRP A 98 -10.23 -13.17 -17.58
N PHE A 99 -10.85 -14.04 -16.76
CA PHE A 99 -10.22 -14.55 -15.55
C PHE A 99 -8.93 -15.33 -15.83
N ASP A 100 -8.92 -16.16 -16.87
CA ASP A 100 -7.70 -16.86 -17.30
C ASP A 100 -6.57 -15.88 -17.68
N THR A 101 -6.92 -14.73 -18.25
CA THR A 101 -5.97 -13.68 -18.60
C THR A 101 -5.42 -12.97 -17.35
N ILE A 102 -6.26 -12.74 -16.34
CA ILE A 102 -5.82 -12.23 -15.02
C ILE A 102 -4.84 -13.21 -14.37
N ASP A 103 -5.20 -14.50 -14.33
CA ASP A 103 -4.37 -15.54 -13.73
C ASP A 103 -3.01 -15.64 -14.42
N ARG A 104 -2.97 -15.53 -15.75
CA ARG A 104 -1.72 -15.48 -16.53
C ARG A 104 -0.84 -14.28 -16.18
N VAL A 105 -1.42 -13.10 -15.98
CA VAL A 105 -0.67 -11.90 -15.58
C VAL A 105 -0.09 -12.07 -14.17
N VAL A 106 -0.92 -12.50 -13.22
CA VAL A 106 -0.49 -12.72 -11.83
C VAL A 106 0.56 -13.82 -11.75
N SER A 107 0.36 -14.94 -12.44
CA SER A 107 1.32 -16.05 -12.48
C SER A 107 2.62 -15.64 -13.14
N TYR A 108 2.60 -14.84 -14.21
CA TYR A 108 3.82 -14.38 -14.87
C TYR A 108 4.67 -13.50 -13.94
N VAL A 109 4.07 -12.53 -13.26
CA VAL A 109 4.79 -11.66 -12.33
C VAL A 109 5.30 -12.45 -11.11
N ARG A 110 4.48 -13.37 -10.59
CA ARG A 110 4.82 -14.22 -9.43
C ARG A 110 5.90 -15.26 -9.75
N ASP A 111 5.70 -16.04 -10.80
CA ASP A 111 6.42 -17.29 -11.04
C ASP A 111 7.58 -17.12 -12.02
N GLU A 112 7.45 -16.25 -13.03
CA GLU A 112 8.52 -16.02 -14.01
C GLU A 112 9.42 -14.85 -13.62
N LYS A 113 8.85 -13.68 -13.33
CA LYS A 113 9.64 -12.48 -12.97
C LYS A 113 10.11 -12.50 -11.53
N LYS A 114 9.38 -13.20 -10.64
CA LYS A 114 9.75 -13.40 -9.23
C LYS A 114 10.05 -12.07 -8.51
N HIS A 115 9.34 -11.01 -8.91
CA HIS A 115 9.57 -9.66 -8.42
C HIS A 115 8.42 -9.23 -7.51
N ALA A 116 8.69 -9.23 -6.21
CA ALA A 116 7.68 -9.04 -5.18
C ALA A 116 6.98 -7.68 -5.21
N GLU A 117 7.73 -6.60 -5.46
CA GLU A 117 7.15 -5.25 -5.51
C GLU A 117 6.27 -5.06 -6.75
N SER A 118 6.63 -5.71 -7.86
CA SER A 118 5.81 -5.74 -9.08
C SER A 118 4.54 -6.55 -8.88
N LEU A 119 4.62 -7.68 -8.17
CA LEU A 119 3.43 -8.47 -7.82
C LEU A 119 2.49 -7.67 -6.91
N ARG A 120 3.05 -7.03 -5.89
CA ARG A 120 2.29 -6.16 -4.98
C ARG A 120 1.64 -5.00 -5.72
N ALA A 121 2.38 -4.32 -6.60
CA ALA A 121 1.84 -3.25 -7.44
C ALA A 121 0.70 -3.79 -8.32
N THR A 122 0.91 -4.93 -8.98
CA THR A 122 -0.07 -5.61 -9.87
C THR A 122 -1.38 -5.91 -9.15
N LEU A 123 -1.32 -6.38 -7.90
CA LEU A 123 -2.52 -6.70 -7.12
C LEU A 123 -3.20 -5.45 -6.52
N HIS A 124 -2.43 -4.41 -6.18
CA HIS A 124 -2.96 -3.21 -5.49
C HIS A 124 -3.42 -2.10 -6.45
N GLY A 125 -2.97 -2.13 -7.70
CA GLY A 125 -3.27 -1.13 -8.72
C GLY A 125 -4.62 -1.34 -9.41
N GLU A 126 -4.62 -1.19 -10.74
CA GLU A 126 -5.80 -1.26 -11.59
C GLU A 126 -6.55 -2.60 -11.52
N LEU A 127 -5.88 -3.73 -11.28
CA LEU A 127 -6.55 -5.01 -11.06
C LEU A 127 -7.50 -4.96 -9.86
N GLY A 128 -7.06 -4.35 -8.75
CA GLY A 128 -7.90 -4.12 -7.58
C GLY A 128 -9.02 -3.12 -7.80
N LYS A 129 -8.92 -2.23 -8.80
CA LYS A 129 -10.03 -1.34 -9.20
C LYS A 129 -11.05 -2.07 -10.09
N LEU A 130 -10.58 -2.86 -11.05
CA LEU A 130 -11.44 -3.60 -11.99
C LEU A 130 -12.27 -4.68 -11.27
N LEU A 131 -11.68 -5.38 -10.30
CA LEU A 131 -12.41 -6.33 -9.47
C LEU A 131 -13.51 -5.68 -8.62
N ARG A 132 -13.30 -4.43 -8.17
CA ARG A 132 -14.34 -3.66 -7.47
C ARG A 132 -15.45 -3.25 -8.44
N LEU A 133 -15.10 -2.71 -9.60
CA LEU A 133 -16.07 -2.29 -10.61
C LEU A 133 -17.02 -3.42 -11.03
N ILE A 134 -16.50 -4.64 -11.26
CA ILE A 134 -17.32 -5.79 -11.67
C ILE A 134 -18.23 -6.27 -10.55
N ARG A 135 -17.73 -6.27 -9.31
CA ARG A 135 -18.57 -6.59 -8.15
C ARG A 135 -19.70 -5.56 -8.01
N ASP A 136 -19.39 -4.27 -8.13
CA ASP A 136 -20.38 -3.20 -7.99
C ASP A 136 -21.45 -3.29 -9.11
N SER A 137 -21.04 -3.65 -10.34
CA SER A 137 -21.96 -3.93 -11.48
C SER A 137 -22.78 -5.20 -11.29
N GLN A 138 -22.21 -6.29 -10.75
CA GLN A 138 -22.95 -7.50 -10.41
C GLN A 138 -24.00 -7.23 -9.33
N GLU A 139 -23.67 -6.38 -8.35
CA GLU A 139 -24.59 -5.97 -7.31
C GLU A 139 -25.74 -5.13 -7.89
N GLU A 140 -25.45 -4.19 -8.77
CA GLU A 140 -26.46 -3.38 -9.48
C GLU A 140 -27.37 -4.24 -10.38
N ALA A 141 -26.80 -5.24 -11.06
CA ALA A 141 -27.54 -6.22 -11.87
C ALA A 141 -28.39 -7.18 -11.01
N LEU A 142 -27.94 -7.51 -9.81
CA LEU A 142 -28.72 -8.30 -8.83
C LEU A 142 -29.81 -7.46 -8.14
N GLN A 143 -29.65 -6.13 -8.08
CA GLN A 143 -30.65 -5.18 -7.59
C GLN A 143 -31.66 -4.74 -8.67
N ALA A 144 -31.39 -4.98 -9.96
CA ALA A 144 -32.32 -4.76 -11.06
C ALA A 144 -33.47 -5.80 -11.04
N GLU A 145 -34.55 -5.44 -10.33
CA GLU A 145 -35.87 -6.10 -10.20
C GLU A 145 -35.96 -7.62 -10.48
N PRO A 146 -36.03 -8.46 -9.43
CA PRO A 146 -36.78 -9.70 -9.50
C PRO A 146 -38.28 -9.38 -9.53
N ILE A 147 -39.00 -9.92 -10.52
CA ILE A 147 -40.46 -9.79 -10.70
C ILE A 147 -41.21 -9.87 -9.35
N HIS A 148 -41.90 -8.78 -8.98
CA HIS A 148 -42.68 -8.57 -7.76
C HIS A 148 -43.84 -9.56 -7.55
N ALA A 149 -43.54 -10.81 -7.16
CA ALA A 149 -44.54 -11.78 -6.70
C ALA A 149 -44.66 -11.88 -5.17
N ALA A 150 -43.68 -11.37 -4.41
CA ALA A 150 -43.62 -11.48 -2.96
C ALA A 150 -44.31 -10.32 -2.21
N ASP A 151 -44.26 -9.10 -2.75
CA ASP A 151 -44.80 -7.90 -2.07
C ASP A 151 -46.33 -7.93 -1.98
N THR A 152 -47.00 -8.45 -3.01
CA THR A 152 -48.45 -8.66 -3.04
C THR A 152 -48.92 -9.72 -2.04
N PHE A 153 -48.09 -10.69 -1.68
CA PHE A 153 -48.41 -11.69 -0.66
C PHE A 153 -48.25 -11.15 0.76
N LYS A 154 -47.21 -10.34 0.99
CA LYS A 154 -46.90 -9.72 2.29
C LYS A 154 -47.94 -8.66 2.67
N GLU A 155 -48.35 -7.82 1.72
CA GLU A 155 -49.45 -6.87 1.91
C GLU A 155 -50.80 -7.59 2.15
N ALA A 156 -51.07 -8.68 1.42
CA ALA A 156 -52.29 -9.46 1.61
C ALA A 156 -52.36 -10.17 2.97
N MET A 157 -51.25 -10.70 3.49
CA MET A 157 -51.19 -11.33 4.81
C MET A 157 -51.27 -10.32 5.95
N THR A 158 -50.57 -9.18 5.82
CA THR A 158 -50.57 -8.12 6.84
C THR A 158 -51.93 -7.40 6.90
N GLY A 159 -52.57 -7.16 5.75
CA GLY A 159 -53.91 -6.61 5.65
C GLY A 159 -55.01 -7.54 6.20
N LYS A 160 -54.84 -8.85 6.08
CA LYS A 160 -55.81 -9.83 6.60
C LYS A 160 -55.64 -10.09 8.10
N ALA A 161 -54.40 -10.09 8.61
CA ALA A 161 -54.13 -10.24 10.05
C ALA A 161 -54.53 -8.99 10.87
N SER A 162 -54.36 -7.79 10.30
CA SER A 162 -54.84 -6.55 10.92
C SER A 162 -56.37 -6.40 10.90
N ALA A 163 -57.06 -7.10 9.98
CA ALA A 163 -58.52 -7.14 9.90
C ALA A 163 -59.19 -8.06 10.95
N GLU A 164 -58.48 -9.04 11.52
CA GLU A 164 -59.05 -10.06 12.44
C GLU A 164 -58.85 -9.77 13.95
N ARG A 165 -58.44 -8.54 14.32
CA ARG A 165 -58.55 -8.03 15.71
C ARG A 165 -57.69 -8.73 16.79
N GLU A 166 -56.51 -9.23 16.45
CA GLU A 166 -55.47 -9.57 17.43
C GLU A 166 -54.12 -8.93 17.07
N PRO A 167 -53.89 -7.65 17.43
CA PRO A 167 -52.65 -6.93 17.09
C PRO A 167 -51.38 -7.62 17.60
N LEU A 168 -51.48 -8.40 18.68
CA LEU A 168 -50.38 -9.21 19.21
C LEU A 168 -50.01 -10.37 18.28
N ALA A 169 -50.99 -11.03 17.66
CA ALA A 169 -50.75 -12.13 16.73
C ALA A 169 -50.10 -11.63 15.42
N ALA A 170 -50.53 -10.44 14.94
CA ALA A 170 -49.92 -9.78 13.79
C ALA A 170 -48.47 -9.35 14.05
N ALA A 171 -48.17 -8.81 15.23
CA ALA A 171 -46.80 -8.48 15.64
C ALA A 171 -45.91 -9.73 15.73
N ILE A 172 -46.39 -10.81 16.37
CA ILE A 172 -45.65 -12.08 16.46
C ILE A 172 -45.38 -12.68 15.06
N ALA A 173 -46.32 -12.56 14.13
CA ALA A 173 -46.12 -13.03 12.76
C ALA A 173 -45.07 -12.20 12.00
N ALA A 174 -45.08 -10.87 12.16
CA ALA A 174 -44.08 -9.98 11.59
C ALA A 174 -42.67 -10.26 12.15
N ASP A 175 -42.56 -10.43 13.47
CA ASP A 175 -41.31 -10.77 14.14
C ASP A 175 -40.74 -12.11 13.64
N LYS A 176 -41.58 -13.14 13.48
CA LYS A 176 -41.15 -14.44 12.93
C LYS A 176 -40.59 -14.32 11.51
N LEU A 177 -41.22 -13.50 10.66
CA LEU A 177 -40.73 -13.27 9.30
C LEU A 177 -39.42 -12.49 9.29
N ALA A 178 -39.28 -11.48 10.16
CA ALA A 178 -38.05 -10.72 10.31
C ALA A 178 -36.90 -11.58 10.86
N MET A 179 -37.18 -12.45 11.85
CA MET A 179 -36.22 -13.43 12.37
C MET A 179 -35.75 -14.39 11.28
N ALA A 180 -36.67 -14.92 10.46
CA ALA A 180 -36.32 -15.83 9.38
C ALA A 180 -35.45 -15.14 8.31
N ALA A 181 -35.73 -13.88 7.98
CA ALA A 181 -34.93 -13.10 7.04
C ALA A 181 -33.51 -12.82 7.59
N VAL A 182 -33.41 -12.39 8.85
CA VAL A 182 -32.11 -12.21 9.54
C VAL A 182 -31.32 -13.51 9.58
N GLN A 183 -31.97 -14.63 9.92
CA GLN A 183 -31.33 -15.94 9.97
C GLN A 183 -30.78 -16.34 8.60
N ALA A 184 -31.53 -16.10 7.51
CA ALA A 184 -31.07 -16.38 6.16
C ALA A 184 -29.84 -15.54 5.77
N VAL A 185 -29.79 -14.26 6.15
CA VAL A 185 -28.61 -13.41 5.94
C VAL A 185 -27.40 -13.94 6.71
N LEU A 186 -27.58 -14.33 7.97
CA LEU A 186 -26.50 -14.87 8.81
C LEU A 186 -25.99 -16.23 8.31
N ASP A 187 -26.88 -17.12 7.87
CA ASP A 187 -26.51 -18.43 7.32
C ASP A 187 -25.76 -18.25 5.99
N ARG A 188 -26.22 -17.36 5.12
CA ARG A 188 -25.50 -17.01 3.90
C ARG A 188 -24.12 -16.42 4.19
N ALA A 189 -24.02 -15.49 5.14
CA ALA A 189 -22.76 -14.91 5.56
C ALA A 189 -21.79 -15.96 6.14
N ARG A 190 -22.33 -16.98 6.81
CA ARG A 190 -21.54 -18.11 7.31
C ARG A 190 -20.96 -18.93 6.16
N ASP A 191 -21.77 -19.24 5.15
CA ASP A 191 -21.35 -20.04 4.00
C ASP A 191 -20.33 -19.29 3.14
N GLU A 192 -20.54 -18.00 2.88
CA GLU A 192 -19.61 -17.14 2.15
C GLU A 192 -18.33 -16.83 2.95
N GLY A 193 -18.43 -16.75 4.28
CA GLY A 193 -17.29 -16.53 5.18
C GLY A 193 -16.41 -17.77 5.39
N ALA A 194 -16.93 -18.98 5.25
CA ALA A 194 -16.20 -20.23 5.46
C ALA A 194 -14.90 -20.36 4.61
N PRO A 195 -14.89 -20.08 3.30
CA PRO A 195 -13.65 -20.11 2.51
C PRO A 195 -12.64 -19.04 2.96
N LEU A 196 -13.11 -17.84 3.35
CA LEU A 196 -12.26 -16.76 3.84
C LEU A 196 -11.62 -17.14 5.19
N GLN A 197 -12.37 -17.81 6.07
CA GLN A 197 -11.86 -18.32 7.34
C GLN A 197 -10.75 -19.37 7.12
N SER A 198 -10.96 -20.31 6.18
CA SER A 198 -9.95 -21.31 5.83
C SER A 198 -8.67 -20.67 5.29
N ARG A 199 -8.80 -19.70 4.39
CA ARG A 199 -7.66 -18.94 3.84
C ARG A 199 -6.94 -18.13 4.91
N TYR A 200 -7.67 -17.48 5.81
CA TYR A 200 -7.08 -16.80 6.97
C TYR A 200 -6.27 -17.75 7.85
N ALA A 201 -6.80 -18.93 8.17
CA ALA A 201 -6.07 -19.94 8.94
C ALA A 201 -4.79 -20.40 8.22
N GLY A 202 -4.85 -20.56 6.89
CA GLY A 202 -3.68 -20.85 6.05
C GLY A 202 -2.62 -19.75 6.08
N ALA A 203 -3.02 -18.49 5.92
CA ALA A 203 -2.14 -17.33 6.02
C ALA A 203 -1.48 -17.24 7.41
N ALA A 204 -2.26 -17.47 8.48
CA ALA A 204 -1.76 -17.49 9.85
C ALA A 204 -0.74 -18.62 10.10
N ALA A 205 -0.99 -19.81 9.55
CA ALA A 205 -0.05 -20.93 9.64
C ALA A 205 1.25 -20.65 8.89
N ARG A 206 1.17 -20.09 7.67
CA ARG A 206 2.35 -19.64 6.90
C ARG A 206 3.13 -18.56 7.64
N PHE A 207 2.44 -17.59 8.24
CA PHE A 207 3.06 -16.57 9.07
C PHE A 207 3.80 -17.18 10.28
N ALA A 208 3.19 -18.14 10.97
CA ALA A 208 3.82 -18.83 12.09
C ALA A 208 5.06 -19.63 11.65
N ALA A 209 4.98 -20.34 10.53
CA ALA A 209 6.12 -21.05 9.94
C ALA A 209 7.25 -20.08 9.55
N TYR A 210 6.91 -18.95 8.92
CA TYR A 210 7.88 -17.90 8.61
C TYR A 210 8.53 -17.35 9.87
N ARG A 211 7.77 -17.00 10.91
CA ARG A 211 8.29 -16.54 12.20
C ARG A 211 9.30 -17.53 12.81
N ALA A 212 9.05 -18.83 12.69
CA ALA A 212 9.95 -19.86 13.21
C ALA A 212 11.34 -19.86 12.53
N THR A 213 11.51 -19.26 11.35
CA THR A 213 12.82 -19.19 10.68
C THR A 213 13.72 -18.05 11.17
N GLU A 214 13.25 -17.16 12.05
CA GLU A 214 14.00 -15.96 12.48
C GLU A 214 15.35 -16.30 13.13
N ALA A 215 15.39 -17.32 13.98
CA ALA A 215 16.62 -17.77 14.62
C ALA A 215 17.61 -18.36 13.60
N ALA A 216 17.12 -19.12 12.62
CA ALA A 216 17.93 -19.74 11.59
C ALA A 216 18.54 -18.70 10.63
N GLU A 217 17.75 -17.70 10.23
CA GLU A 217 18.21 -16.56 9.41
C GLU A 217 19.33 -15.79 10.13
N THR A 218 19.12 -15.47 11.42
CA THR A 218 20.13 -14.78 12.23
C THR A 218 21.42 -15.60 12.35
N ALA A 219 21.28 -16.91 12.59
CA ALA A 219 22.43 -17.82 12.65
C ALA A 219 23.17 -17.91 11.30
N ALA A 220 22.46 -17.91 10.18
CA ALA A 220 23.05 -17.93 8.85
C ALA A 220 23.88 -16.66 8.59
N TYR A 221 23.36 -15.47 8.90
CA TYR A 221 24.13 -14.23 8.76
C TYR A 221 25.34 -14.18 9.70
N ALA A 222 25.20 -14.67 10.93
CA ALA A 222 26.34 -14.77 11.86
C ALA A 222 27.43 -15.73 11.33
N ALA A 223 27.04 -16.87 10.75
CA ALA A 223 27.96 -17.81 10.14
C ALA A 223 28.69 -17.21 8.93
N LEU A 224 27.98 -16.50 8.06
CA LEU A 224 28.56 -15.79 6.91
C LEU A 224 29.51 -14.68 7.35
N SER A 225 29.19 -13.95 8.41
CA SER A 225 30.09 -12.97 9.02
C SER A 225 31.37 -13.59 9.57
N ALA A 226 31.26 -14.71 10.28
CA ALA A 226 32.40 -15.45 10.78
C ALA A 226 33.26 -16.04 9.65
N GLN A 227 32.64 -16.50 8.57
CA GLN A 227 33.32 -16.98 7.37
C GLN A 227 34.08 -15.84 6.69
N ALA A 228 33.41 -14.72 6.37
CA ALA A 228 34.03 -13.53 5.79
C ALA A 228 35.25 -13.04 6.57
N SER A 229 35.19 -13.12 7.92
CA SER A 229 36.28 -12.68 8.78
C SER A 229 37.54 -13.56 8.62
N ARG A 230 37.37 -14.85 8.38
CA ARG A 230 38.47 -15.82 8.24
C ARG A 230 38.94 -16.02 6.80
N SER A 231 38.12 -15.66 5.82
CA SER A 231 38.41 -15.87 4.40
C SER A 231 39.59 -15.03 3.89
N ALA A 232 40.34 -15.63 2.98
CA ALA A 232 41.34 -14.95 2.17
C ALA A 232 40.68 -14.13 1.05
N ILE A 233 41.45 -13.28 0.37
CA ILE A 233 40.93 -12.29 -0.58
C ILE A 233 40.16 -12.94 -1.75
N ASP A 234 40.63 -14.10 -2.22
CA ASP A 234 40.08 -14.92 -3.30
C ASP A 234 38.80 -15.67 -2.91
N GLU A 235 38.58 -15.90 -1.61
CA GLU A 235 37.38 -16.57 -1.10
C GLU A 235 36.22 -15.59 -0.84
N LEU A 236 36.50 -14.29 -0.71
CA LEU A 236 35.49 -13.28 -0.31
C LEU A 236 34.34 -13.15 -1.32
N ASP A 237 34.59 -13.39 -2.61
CA ASP A 237 33.55 -13.33 -3.65
C ASP A 237 32.49 -14.41 -3.44
N GLY A 238 32.90 -15.61 -3.01
CA GLY A 238 31.98 -16.70 -2.67
C GLY A 238 31.13 -16.36 -1.45
N VAL A 239 31.71 -15.70 -0.45
CA VAL A 239 30.96 -15.26 0.75
C VAL A 239 29.98 -14.15 0.39
N GLU A 240 30.38 -13.19 -0.44
CA GLU A 240 29.52 -12.12 -0.95
C GLU A 240 28.29 -12.68 -1.69
N GLN A 241 28.47 -13.66 -2.57
CA GLN A 241 27.35 -14.33 -3.25
C GLN A 241 26.44 -15.09 -2.27
N ALA A 242 27.01 -15.73 -1.25
CA ALA A 242 26.22 -16.43 -0.24
C ALA A 242 25.36 -15.45 0.61
N VAL A 243 25.87 -14.26 0.90
CA VAL A 243 25.10 -13.19 1.58
C VAL A 243 23.94 -12.71 0.72
N LEU A 244 24.16 -12.50 -0.58
CA LEU A 244 23.10 -12.10 -1.52
C LEU A 244 22.05 -13.20 -1.67
N ALA A 245 22.46 -14.47 -1.73
CA ALA A 245 21.53 -15.60 -1.79
C ALA A 245 20.68 -15.71 -0.51
N ALA A 246 21.30 -15.52 0.67
CA ALA A 246 20.59 -15.51 1.94
C ALA A 246 19.55 -14.39 2.01
N ALA A 247 19.90 -13.17 1.57
CA ALA A 247 18.97 -12.04 1.50
C ALA A 247 17.79 -12.31 0.57
N ARG A 248 18.04 -12.83 -0.63
CA ARG A 248 16.97 -13.23 -1.57
C ARG A 248 16.05 -14.30 -0.97
N GLY A 249 16.63 -15.29 -0.29
CA GLY A 249 15.87 -16.33 0.41
C GLY A 249 14.99 -15.76 1.53
N ALA A 250 15.52 -14.82 2.31
CA ALA A 250 14.82 -14.16 3.41
C ALA A 250 13.63 -13.31 2.92
N SER A 251 13.73 -12.74 1.72
CA SER A 251 12.70 -11.85 1.16
C SER A 251 11.60 -12.57 0.36
N ARG A 252 11.81 -13.81 -0.10
CA ARG A 252 10.83 -14.52 -0.94
C ARG A 252 9.52 -14.87 -0.21
N ALA A 253 9.62 -15.69 0.84
CA ALA A 253 8.46 -16.15 1.62
C ALA A 253 7.61 -15.01 2.23
N PRO A 254 8.18 -13.94 2.82
CA PRO A 254 7.36 -12.84 3.36
C PRO A 254 6.65 -12.04 2.28
N ASN A 255 7.20 -11.96 1.07
CA ASN A 255 6.55 -11.26 -0.03
C ASN A 255 5.39 -12.06 -0.63
N GLU A 256 5.53 -13.39 -0.74
CA GLU A 256 4.42 -14.29 -1.09
C GLU A 256 3.30 -14.19 -0.04
N LEU A 257 3.65 -14.20 1.25
CA LEU A 257 2.69 -14.00 2.34
C LEU A 257 2.05 -12.60 2.31
N ALA A 258 2.81 -11.55 2.01
CA ALA A 258 2.29 -10.19 1.92
C ALA A 258 1.23 -10.05 0.81
N ALA A 259 1.48 -10.64 -0.37
CA ALA A 259 0.53 -10.66 -1.46
C ALA A 259 -0.77 -11.38 -1.06
N GLU A 260 -0.65 -12.55 -0.44
CA GLU A 260 -1.81 -13.31 0.04
C GLU A 260 -2.61 -12.53 1.09
N VAL A 261 -1.92 -11.95 2.08
CA VAL A 261 -2.53 -11.16 3.15
C VAL A 261 -3.29 -9.95 2.59
N MET A 262 -2.74 -9.30 1.55
CA MET A 262 -3.41 -8.19 0.87
C MET A 262 -4.67 -8.62 0.14
N THR A 263 -4.58 -9.68 -0.66
CA THR A 263 -5.74 -10.24 -1.38
C THR A 263 -6.84 -10.64 -0.39
N LEU A 264 -6.49 -11.36 0.67
CA LEU A 264 -7.46 -11.78 1.68
C LEU A 264 -8.05 -10.59 2.45
N SER A 265 -7.26 -9.53 2.70
CA SER A 265 -7.78 -8.31 3.33
C SER A 265 -8.80 -7.59 2.44
N ALA A 266 -8.59 -7.59 1.12
CA ALA A 266 -9.54 -7.02 0.18
C ALA A 266 -10.84 -7.84 0.13
N GLU A 267 -10.74 -9.16 0.09
CA GLU A 267 -11.90 -10.07 0.10
C GLU A 267 -12.70 -9.97 1.40
N LEU A 268 -12.03 -9.89 2.56
CA LEU A 268 -12.70 -9.68 3.85
C LEU A 268 -13.42 -8.32 3.91
N ARG A 269 -12.85 -7.26 3.33
CA ARG A 269 -13.53 -5.96 3.24
C ARG A 269 -14.74 -6.02 2.33
N ALA A 270 -14.63 -6.72 1.20
CA ALA A 270 -15.75 -6.91 0.28
C ALA A 270 -16.88 -7.70 0.95
N PHE A 271 -16.54 -8.77 1.67
CA PHE A 271 -17.49 -9.55 2.46
C PHE A 271 -18.15 -8.70 3.56
N ALA A 272 -17.39 -7.84 4.25
CA ALA A 272 -17.95 -6.95 5.28
C ALA A 272 -18.99 -5.98 4.70
N VAL A 273 -18.68 -5.36 3.55
CA VAL A 273 -19.60 -4.44 2.86
C VAL A 273 -20.88 -5.15 2.47
N SER A 274 -20.76 -6.32 1.79
CA SER A 274 -21.93 -7.10 1.37
C SER A 274 -22.79 -7.56 2.55
N PHE A 275 -22.16 -7.96 3.66
CA PHE A 275 -22.88 -8.31 4.88
C PHE A 275 -23.61 -7.10 5.49
N ASP A 276 -22.94 -5.94 5.56
CA ASP A 276 -23.50 -4.71 6.11
C ASP A 276 -24.70 -4.20 5.30
N GLU A 277 -24.66 -4.35 3.98
CA GLU A 277 -25.76 -4.05 3.05
C GLU A 277 -26.92 -5.03 3.23
N ALA A 278 -26.63 -6.34 3.25
CA ALA A 278 -27.66 -7.37 3.41
C ALA A 278 -28.39 -7.27 4.76
N ILE A 279 -27.69 -6.88 5.82
CA ILE A 279 -28.28 -6.75 7.16
C ILE A 279 -28.88 -5.36 7.43
N ALA A 280 -28.57 -4.35 6.61
CA ALA A 280 -29.04 -2.97 6.78
C ALA A 280 -30.57 -2.85 6.97
N PRO A 281 -31.42 -3.54 6.18
CA PRO A 281 -32.88 -3.48 6.33
C PRO A 281 -33.39 -4.04 7.67
N HIS A 282 -32.56 -4.79 8.39
CA HIS A 282 -32.92 -5.48 9.62
C HIS A 282 -32.29 -4.85 10.88
N LYS A 283 -31.53 -3.76 10.75
CA LYS A 283 -30.84 -3.12 11.88
C LYS A 283 -31.78 -2.64 12.98
N GLU A 284 -32.92 -2.04 12.62
CA GLU A 284 -33.91 -1.55 13.58
C GLU A 284 -34.61 -2.70 14.33
N PHE A 285 -34.92 -3.79 13.62
CA PHE A 285 -35.45 -5.02 14.21
C PHE A 285 -34.47 -5.60 15.24
N LEU A 286 -33.20 -5.76 14.86
CA LEU A 286 -32.15 -6.25 15.77
C LEU A 286 -31.99 -5.36 17.01
N ALA A 287 -31.96 -4.03 16.82
CA ALA A 287 -31.85 -3.07 17.91
C ALA A 287 -33.04 -3.14 18.89
N THR A 288 -34.27 -3.26 18.36
CA THR A 288 -35.50 -3.34 19.16
C THR A 288 -35.53 -4.59 20.05
N HIS A 289 -34.97 -5.70 19.57
CA HIS A 289 -34.88 -6.95 20.31
C HIS A 289 -33.55 -7.13 21.08
N GLY A 290 -32.73 -6.08 21.17
CA GLY A 290 -31.46 -6.10 21.92
C GLY A 290 -30.39 -7.01 21.32
N ALA A 291 -30.51 -7.38 20.04
CA ALA A 291 -29.52 -8.18 19.33
C ALA A 291 -28.41 -7.29 18.75
N VAL A 292 -27.16 -7.63 19.05
CA VAL A 292 -25.98 -6.91 18.56
C VAL A 292 -25.52 -7.53 17.24
N LEU A 293 -25.21 -6.68 16.27
CA LEU A 293 -24.61 -7.11 15.01
C LEU A 293 -23.20 -7.68 15.25
N PRO A 294 -22.91 -8.90 14.76
CA PRO A 294 -21.59 -9.48 14.91
C PRO A 294 -20.56 -8.73 14.04
N ASP A 295 -19.40 -8.40 14.61
CA ASP A 295 -18.23 -7.95 13.84
C ASP A 295 -17.57 -9.17 13.19
N MET A 296 -17.79 -9.30 11.88
CA MET A 296 -17.37 -10.49 11.14
C MET A 296 -15.90 -10.44 10.69
N THR A 297 -15.28 -9.26 10.61
CA THR A 297 -14.01 -9.10 9.86
C THR A 297 -12.94 -8.27 10.55
N SER A 298 -13.26 -7.37 11.48
CA SER A 298 -12.28 -6.41 11.98
C SER A 298 -11.14 -7.09 12.74
N GLY A 299 -11.42 -8.17 13.48
CA GLY A 299 -10.40 -8.98 14.15
C GLY A 299 -9.39 -9.58 13.16
N ALA A 300 -9.88 -10.18 12.08
CA ALA A 300 -9.05 -10.76 11.04
C ALA A 300 -8.23 -9.69 10.31
N LEU A 301 -8.85 -8.56 9.94
CA LEU A 301 -8.18 -7.44 9.27
C LEU A 301 -7.06 -6.82 10.11
N ARG A 302 -7.27 -6.66 11.43
CA ARG A 302 -6.20 -6.20 12.35
C ARG A 302 -5.04 -7.19 12.39
N SER A 303 -5.35 -8.48 12.47
CA SER A 303 -4.35 -9.55 12.50
C SER A 303 -3.53 -9.61 11.21
N LEU A 304 -4.19 -9.59 10.05
CA LEU A 304 -3.57 -9.55 8.73
C LEU A 304 -2.67 -8.31 8.56
N SER A 305 -3.15 -7.13 8.97
CA SER A 305 -2.35 -5.91 8.96
C SER A 305 -1.09 -6.02 9.82
N ALA A 306 -1.19 -6.65 10.99
CA ALA A 306 -0.05 -6.91 11.87
C ALA A 306 0.95 -7.90 11.26
N MET A 307 0.47 -8.97 10.61
CA MET A 307 1.32 -9.92 9.89
C MET A 307 2.11 -9.24 8.77
N LEU A 308 1.44 -8.42 7.95
CA LEU A 308 2.06 -7.64 6.88
C LEU A 308 3.15 -6.71 7.44
N GLY A 309 2.81 -5.92 8.46
CA GLY A 309 3.76 -5.00 9.07
C GLY A 309 4.95 -5.70 9.70
N TYR A 310 4.77 -6.88 10.30
CA TYR A 310 5.88 -7.68 10.80
C TYR A 310 6.77 -8.21 9.67
N ALA A 311 6.18 -8.78 8.61
CA ALA A 311 6.92 -9.30 7.47
C ALA A 311 7.79 -8.23 6.80
N GLN A 312 7.21 -7.04 6.56
CA GLN A 312 7.95 -5.90 6.00
C GLN A 312 9.11 -5.45 6.88
N ARG A 313 8.89 -5.32 8.20
CA ARG A 313 9.97 -4.95 9.14
C ARG A 313 11.08 -5.98 9.17
N ARG A 314 10.77 -7.27 9.05
CA ARG A 314 11.77 -8.33 9.05
C ARG A 314 12.59 -8.33 7.76
N VAL A 315 11.95 -8.16 6.59
CA VAL A 315 12.66 -7.99 5.32
C VAL A 315 13.62 -6.80 5.39
N ALA A 316 13.15 -5.63 5.83
CA ALA A 316 14.00 -4.45 5.98
C ALA A 316 15.19 -4.67 6.92
N ARG A 317 15.00 -5.44 8.01
CA ARG A 317 16.08 -5.82 8.92
C ARG A 317 17.08 -6.78 8.27
N SER A 318 16.59 -7.78 7.53
CA SER A 318 17.41 -8.72 6.78
C SER A 318 18.26 -8.00 5.74
N ASP A 319 17.65 -7.10 4.97
CA ASP A 319 18.34 -6.30 3.96
C ASP A 319 19.39 -5.39 4.59
N ALA A 320 19.05 -4.70 5.67
CA ALA A 320 20.03 -3.88 6.41
C ALA A 320 21.21 -4.72 6.93
N THR A 321 20.94 -5.94 7.40
CA THR A 321 21.98 -6.88 7.87
C THR A 321 22.87 -7.33 6.71
N ALA A 322 22.29 -7.70 5.58
CA ALA A 322 23.02 -8.06 4.37
C ALA A 322 23.89 -6.90 3.86
N THR A 323 23.33 -5.68 3.78
CA THR A 323 24.08 -4.47 3.39
C THR A 323 25.25 -4.20 4.33
N ALA A 324 25.03 -4.29 5.64
CA ALA A 324 26.10 -4.10 6.62
C ALA A 324 27.21 -5.15 6.47
N LEU A 325 26.84 -6.41 6.24
CA LEU A 325 27.80 -7.49 6.05
C LEU A 325 28.59 -7.35 4.74
N LEU A 326 27.93 -6.98 3.64
CA LEU A 326 28.60 -6.67 2.36
C LEU A 326 29.57 -5.50 2.51
N GLY A 327 29.18 -4.45 3.23
CA GLY A 327 30.07 -3.35 3.59
C GLY A 327 31.29 -3.82 4.40
N GLY A 328 31.07 -4.72 5.36
CA GLY A 328 32.14 -5.36 6.13
C GLY A 328 33.09 -6.21 5.27
N ILE A 329 32.56 -6.99 4.32
CA ILE A 329 33.34 -7.77 3.35
C ILE A 329 34.18 -6.84 2.47
N ALA A 330 33.61 -5.74 1.97
CA ALA A 330 34.35 -4.75 1.18
C ALA A 330 35.50 -4.13 1.97
N LEU A 331 35.26 -3.80 3.25
CA LEU A 331 36.31 -3.29 4.16
C LEU A 331 37.39 -4.35 4.43
N ARG A 332 37.00 -5.62 4.64
CA ARG A 332 37.92 -6.75 4.81
C ARG A 332 38.81 -6.92 3.58
N ARG A 333 38.23 -6.92 2.38
CA ARG A 333 38.94 -6.98 1.10
C ARG A 333 39.97 -5.85 1.00
N GLN A 334 39.55 -4.63 1.29
CA GLN A 334 40.45 -3.46 1.31
C GLN A 334 41.57 -3.54 2.37
N ALA A 335 41.32 -4.19 3.50
CA ALA A 335 42.32 -4.40 4.55
C ALA A 335 43.33 -5.47 4.14
N LEU A 336 42.89 -6.58 3.52
CA LEU A 336 43.77 -7.61 2.99
C LEU A 336 44.69 -7.07 1.89
N VAL A 337 44.13 -6.32 0.93
CA VAL A 337 44.94 -5.63 -0.10
C VAL A 337 45.97 -4.70 0.52
N ALA A 338 45.60 -3.97 1.58
CA ALA A 338 46.54 -3.08 2.27
C ALA A 338 47.63 -3.84 3.04
N LEU A 339 47.33 -5.03 3.57
CA LEU A 339 48.32 -5.89 4.24
C LEU A 339 49.33 -6.48 3.26
N GLU A 340 48.89 -6.78 2.03
CA GLU A 340 49.75 -7.26 0.94
C GLU A 340 50.56 -6.14 0.28
N ALA A 341 50.16 -4.87 0.47
CA ALA A 341 50.81 -3.71 -0.10
C ALA A 341 52.11 -3.31 0.63
N ASP A 342 53.07 -2.78 -0.12
CA ASP A 342 54.28 -2.18 0.44
C ASP A 342 53.94 -0.95 1.31
N GLU A 343 54.91 -0.52 2.13
CA GLU A 343 54.73 0.56 3.10
C GLU A 343 54.37 1.90 2.45
N GLY A 344 54.93 2.19 1.27
CA GLY A 344 54.60 3.40 0.51
C GLY A 344 53.18 3.38 -0.04
N ALA A 345 52.73 2.24 -0.55
CA ALA A 345 51.35 2.03 -0.98
C ALA A 345 50.34 2.12 0.19
N ARG A 346 50.72 1.59 1.37
CA ARG A 346 49.93 1.73 2.61
C ARG A 346 49.77 3.19 3.04
N GLU A 347 50.85 3.97 3.07
CA GLU A 347 50.81 5.40 3.41
C GLU A 347 50.03 6.24 2.40
N ALA A 348 50.18 5.96 1.09
CA ALA A 348 49.41 6.63 0.05
C ALA A 348 47.91 6.34 0.18
N SER A 349 47.55 5.09 0.46
CA SER A 349 46.17 4.68 0.71
C SER A 349 45.59 5.35 1.97
N ALA A 350 46.33 5.38 3.08
CA ALA A 350 45.91 6.03 4.31
C ALA A 350 45.66 7.54 4.12
N ARG A 351 46.55 8.24 3.39
CA ARG A 351 46.36 9.65 3.02
C ARG A 351 45.14 9.87 2.13
N SER A 352 44.97 9.03 1.10
CA SER A 352 43.81 9.07 0.20
C SER A 352 42.49 8.86 0.94
N ARG A 353 42.42 7.86 1.83
CA ARG A 353 41.23 7.58 2.67
C ARG A 353 40.94 8.73 3.64
N SER A 354 41.96 9.26 4.30
CA SER A 354 41.79 10.40 5.21
C SER A 354 41.27 11.64 4.47
N ARG A 355 41.78 11.89 3.25
CA ARG A 355 41.28 12.96 2.39
C ARG A 355 39.82 12.73 1.98
N LYS A 356 39.47 11.55 1.47
CA LYS A 356 38.07 11.21 1.11
C LYS A 356 37.12 11.31 2.30
N ALA A 357 37.52 10.82 3.47
CA ALA A 357 36.73 10.93 4.69
C ALA A 357 36.52 12.39 5.11
N SER A 358 37.56 13.22 4.98
CA SER A 358 37.49 14.65 5.25
C SER A 358 36.57 15.38 4.27
N GLU A 359 36.69 15.07 2.97
CA GLU A 359 35.83 15.61 1.91
C GLU A 359 34.36 15.23 2.13
N ALA A 360 34.06 13.94 2.31
CA ALA A 360 32.68 13.46 2.52
C ALA A 360 32.06 14.00 3.81
N PHE A 361 32.83 14.07 4.89
CA PHE A 361 32.35 14.67 6.14
C PHE A 361 32.09 16.17 5.99
N SER A 362 33.00 16.89 5.32
CA SER A 362 32.82 18.31 5.03
C SER A 362 31.61 18.56 4.13
N GLU A 363 31.38 17.72 3.12
CA GLU A 363 30.23 17.83 2.23
C GLU A 363 28.93 17.56 2.99
N GLY A 364 28.86 16.48 3.77
CA GLY A 364 27.70 16.19 4.61
C GLY A 364 27.43 17.25 5.69
N ALA A 365 28.48 17.89 6.22
CA ALA A 365 28.34 19.02 7.13
C ALA A 365 27.77 20.26 6.42
N ARG A 366 28.24 20.56 5.20
CA ARG A 366 27.70 21.65 4.36
C ARG A 366 26.25 21.39 3.95
N ALA A 367 25.90 20.16 3.59
CA ALA A 367 24.53 19.78 3.23
C ALA A 367 23.56 19.99 4.40
N ARG A 368 23.94 19.52 5.61
CA ARG A 368 23.15 19.78 6.84
C ARG A 368 23.05 21.26 7.14
N ALA A 369 24.14 21.99 6.97
CA ALA A 369 24.13 23.44 7.11
C ALA A 369 23.18 24.12 6.11
N ALA A 370 23.17 23.69 4.84
CA ALA A 370 22.27 24.22 3.83
C ALA A 370 20.80 23.90 4.14
N ALA A 371 20.49 22.66 4.54
CA ALA A 371 19.14 22.25 4.94
C ALA A 371 18.62 23.07 6.13
N LEU A 372 19.48 23.31 7.13
CA LEU A 372 19.16 24.20 8.25
C LEU A 372 18.99 25.68 7.84
N SER A 373 19.56 26.11 6.73
CA SER A 373 19.36 27.46 6.20
C SER A 373 18.13 27.57 5.30
N ALA A 374 17.61 26.45 4.78
CA ALA A 374 16.38 26.43 4.01
C ALA A 374 15.17 26.68 4.90
N ALA A 375 14.14 27.32 4.32
CA ALA A 375 12.84 27.44 4.97
C ALA A 375 12.17 26.07 5.03
N PRO A 376 11.43 25.75 6.11
CA PRO A 376 10.65 24.51 6.18
C PRO A 376 9.61 24.48 5.05
N PRO A 377 9.30 23.29 4.51
CA PRO A 377 8.21 23.16 3.55
C PRO A 377 6.90 23.61 4.18
N VAL A 378 6.04 24.25 3.37
CA VAL A 378 4.72 24.72 3.81
C VAL A 378 3.63 23.88 3.17
N SER A 379 2.55 23.68 3.90
CA SER A 379 1.33 23.04 3.43
C SER A 379 0.72 23.88 2.30
N GLU A 380 0.35 23.26 1.17
CA GLU A 380 -0.09 23.98 -0.03
C GLU A 380 -1.36 24.80 0.18
N LYS A 381 -2.33 24.29 0.95
CA LYS A 381 -3.62 24.95 1.16
C LYS A 381 -3.61 25.88 2.37
N LEU A 382 -2.97 25.45 3.45
CA LEU A 382 -3.04 26.18 4.74
C LEU A 382 -1.89 27.16 4.93
N GLY A 383 -0.85 27.10 4.08
CA GLY A 383 0.36 27.93 4.22
C GLY A 383 1.14 27.71 5.52
N LEU A 384 0.83 26.66 6.28
CA LEU A 384 1.45 26.34 7.56
C LEU A 384 2.76 25.56 7.35
N PRO A 385 3.85 25.89 8.07
CA PRO A 385 5.11 25.17 7.95
C PRO A 385 4.97 23.76 8.52
N LEU A 386 5.59 22.78 7.86
CA LEU A 386 5.79 21.42 8.36
C LEU A 386 7.12 21.36 9.12
N LEU A 387 7.07 20.91 10.37
CA LEU A 387 8.14 21.12 11.35
C LEU A 387 8.81 19.81 11.80
N ALA A 388 8.26 18.64 11.49
CA ALA A 388 8.80 17.37 11.97
C ALA A 388 10.20 17.08 11.39
N GLU A 389 10.38 17.29 10.10
CA GLU A 389 11.69 17.11 9.43
C GLU A 389 12.72 18.10 9.98
N ARG A 390 12.31 19.38 10.11
CA ARG A 390 13.15 20.42 10.71
C ARG A 390 13.59 20.10 12.13
N CYS A 391 12.68 19.56 12.95
CA CYS A 391 13.00 19.09 14.30
C CYS A 391 14.05 17.95 14.26
N GLY A 392 13.91 17.02 13.32
CA GLY A 392 14.88 15.94 13.10
C GLY A 392 16.29 16.45 12.75
N GLU A 393 16.39 17.42 11.84
CA GLU A 393 17.66 18.03 11.43
C GLU A 393 18.36 18.76 12.59
N LEU A 394 17.60 19.53 13.38
CA LEU A 394 18.13 20.25 14.53
C LEU A 394 18.63 19.29 15.61
N LEU A 395 17.86 18.22 15.92
CA LEU A 395 18.28 17.18 16.86
C LEU A 395 19.55 16.48 16.38
N ALA A 396 19.62 16.13 15.10
CA ALA A 396 20.80 15.52 14.51
C ALA A 396 22.03 16.44 14.60
N LEU A 397 21.85 17.76 14.40
CA LEU A 397 22.94 18.73 14.55
C LEU A 397 23.44 18.77 16.00
N VAL A 398 22.55 18.92 16.98
CA VAL A 398 22.95 18.98 18.41
C VAL A 398 23.66 17.71 18.86
N GLN A 399 23.23 16.54 18.38
CA GLN A 399 23.91 15.26 18.66
C GLN A 399 25.35 15.19 18.12
N MET A 400 25.69 16.00 17.12
CA MET A 400 27.05 16.08 16.56
C MET A 400 27.99 16.98 17.38
N ARG A 401 27.48 17.79 18.32
CA ARG A 401 28.27 18.74 19.12
C ARG A 401 29.46 18.07 19.83
N PRO A 402 29.29 16.94 20.56
CA PRO A 402 30.42 16.29 21.23
C PRO A 402 31.52 15.82 20.25
N LEU A 403 31.13 15.45 19.02
CA LEU A 403 32.09 15.03 17.98
C LEU A 403 32.92 16.19 17.44
N CYS A 404 32.38 17.41 17.48
CA CYS A 404 33.02 18.61 16.95
C CYS A 404 33.72 19.50 17.98
N GLU A 405 33.47 19.26 19.27
CA GLU A 405 34.17 19.87 20.40
C GLU A 405 35.30 18.97 20.95
N ALA A 406 35.31 17.68 20.62
CA ALA A 406 36.44 16.79 20.92
C ALA A 406 37.74 17.29 20.27
N ALA A 407 38.89 16.87 20.81
CA ALA A 407 40.21 17.23 20.30
C ALA A 407 40.26 17.10 18.76
N PRO A 408 40.82 18.10 18.06
CA PRO A 408 40.73 18.19 16.61
C PRO A 408 41.41 16.96 15.98
N SER A 409 40.60 16.05 15.44
CA SER A 409 41.11 15.04 14.52
C SER A 409 41.23 15.69 13.15
N SER A 410 42.37 15.50 12.48
CA SER A 410 42.72 16.17 11.22
C SER A 410 41.68 16.02 10.11
N TRP A 411 40.93 14.91 10.05
CA TRP A 411 39.95 14.70 8.98
C TRP A 411 38.58 15.34 9.24
N ARG A 412 38.14 15.52 10.49
CA ARG A 412 36.81 16.11 10.81
C ARG A 412 36.81 17.64 10.83
N GLU A 413 37.98 18.25 11.01
CA GLU A 413 38.10 19.68 11.36
C GLU A 413 37.38 20.60 10.34
N ALA A 414 37.57 20.35 9.05
CA ALA A 414 36.93 21.15 7.99
C ALA A 414 35.40 21.13 8.06
N GLY A 415 34.79 19.98 8.36
CA GLY A 415 33.34 19.86 8.51
C GLY A 415 32.83 20.43 9.84
N CYS A 416 33.55 20.18 10.94
CA CYS A 416 33.16 20.69 12.24
C CYS A 416 33.27 22.22 12.34
N ALA A 417 34.24 22.83 11.66
CA ALA A 417 34.34 24.28 11.54
C ALA A 417 33.07 24.91 10.94
N ALA A 418 32.42 24.25 9.98
CA ALA A 418 31.17 24.72 9.37
C ALA A 418 29.95 24.61 10.31
N LEU A 419 30.01 23.75 11.33
CA LEU A 419 28.88 23.45 12.23
C LEU A 419 28.97 24.16 13.59
N ARG A 420 30.17 24.44 14.11
CA ARG A 420 30.36 25.01 15.46
C ARG A 420 29.55 26.28 15.73
N GLY A 421 29.46 27.18 14.75
CA GLY A 421 28.69 28.41 14.88
C GLY A 421 27.16 28.23 14.90
N ARG A 422 26.66 26.99 14.80
CA ARG A 422 25.23 26.68 14.64
C ARG A 422 24.65 25.86 15.79
N PHE A 423 25.46 25.28 16.67
CA PHE A 423 24.97 24.42 17.75
C PHE A 423 24.08 25.18 18.73
N ASP A 424 24.52 26.32 19.24
CA ASP A 424 23.75 27.09 20.23
C ASP A 424 22.43 27.63 19.62
N ALA A 425 22.47 28.05 18.35
CA ALA A 425 21.26 28.47 17.64
C ALA A 425 20.27 27.31 17.43
N ALA A 426 20.77 26.11 17.16
CA ALA A 426 19.93 24.92 17.01
C ALA A 426 19.32 24.45 18.34
N GLU A 427 20.09 24.51 19.43
CA GLU A 427 19.57 24.25 20.78
C GLU A 427 18.49 25.27 21.19
N ALA A 428 18.70 26.55 20.90
CA ALA A 428 17.70 27.59 21.14
C ALA A 428 16.43 27.34 20.32
N GLU A 429 16.57 27.04 19.02
CA GLU A 429 15.43 26.72 18.14
C GLU A 429 14.66 25.48 18.64
N LEU A 430 15.33 24.44 19.11
CA LEU A 430 14.67 23.25 19.69
C LEU A 430 13.95 23.56 21.00
N ARG A 431 14.57 24.38 21.86
CA ARG A 431 14.06 24.66 23.20
C ARG A 431 12.90 25.65 23.21
N THR A 432 12.91 26.63 22.30
CA THR A 432 11.93 27.74 22.32
C THR A 432 11.29 28.00 20.97
N GLY A 433 12.06 28.02 19.88
CA GLY A 433 11.54 28.39 18.55
C GLY A 433 10.50 27.42 18.00
N LEU A 434 10.81 26.13 17.95
CA LEU A 434 9.89 25.08 17.48
C LEU A 434 8.64 24.96 18.36
N PRO A 435 8.75 24.92 19.71
CA PRO A 435 7.57 24.96 20.57
C PRO A 435 6.62 26.13 20.28
N GLN A 436 7.15 27.33 20.07
CA GLN A 436 6.35 28.52 19.75
C GLN A 436 5.67 28.39 18.38
N LYS A 437 6.38 27.89 17.37
CA LYS A 437 5.82 27.68 16.02
C LYS A 437 4.72 26.62 16.01
N ILE A 438 4.91 25.52 16.74
CA ILE A 438 3.89 24.47 16.89
C ILE A 438 2.66 25.05 17.60
N ALA A 439 2.84 25.77 18.70
CA ALA A 439 1.72 26.39 19.43
C ALA A 439 0.93 27.38 18.54
N ALA A 440 1.63 28.22 17.76
CA ALA A 440 1.01 29.15 16.82
C ALA A 440 0.25 28.42 15.69
N GLY A 441 0.84 27.36 15.13
CA GLY A 441 0.18 26.54 14.11
C GLY A 441 -1.06 25.81 14.64
N LEU A 442 -1.00 25.27 15.86
CA LEU A 442 -2.17 24.67 16.52
C LEU A 442 -3.28 25.71 16.78
N ALA A 443 -2.93 26.96 17.10
CA ALA A 443 -3.92 28.03 17.22
C ALA A 443 -4.58 28.34 15.87
N ALA A 444 -3.81 28.44 14.79
CA ALA A 444 -4.34 28.64 13.44
C ALA A 444 -5.28 27.50 12.98
N LEU A 445 -4.93 26.24 13.27
CA LEU A 445 -5.79 25.10 12.97
C LEU A 445 -7.12 25.13 13.75
N ARG A 446 -7.11 25.60 15.01
CA ARG A 446 -8.35 25.82 15.78
C ARG A 446 -9.23 26.90 15.15
N GLU A 447 -8.65 28.00 14.70
CA GLU A 447 -9.38 29.07 14.01
C GLU A 447 -10.01 28.61 12.70
N GLN A 448 -9.39 27.62 12.03
CA GLN A 448 -9.93 26.98 10.82
C GLN A 448 -11.01 25.93 11.10
N GLY A 449 -11.37 25.69 12.36
CA GLY A 449 -12.50 24.83 12.73
C GLY A 449 -12.15 23.35 12.94
N MET A 450 -10.87 22.98 13.05
CA MET A 450 -10.49 21.61 13.44
C MET A 450 -11.00 21.25 14.83
N GLY A 451 -11.40 19.98 15.00
CA GLY A 451 -11.89 19.48 16.27
C GLY A 451 -10.83 19.50 17.37
N ALA A 452 -11.20 19.93 18.59
CA ALA A 452 -10.28 19.99 19.72
C ALA A 452 -9.56 18.65 19.99
N ALA A 453 -10.30 17.53 19.90
CA ALA A 453 -9.78 16.19 20.11
C ALA A 453 -8.64 15.79 19.14
N GLU A 454 -8.62 16.36 17.94
CA GLU A 454 -7.60 16.07 16.92
C GLU A 454 -6.29 16.83 17.18
N LEU A 455 -6.38 17.98 17.86
CA LEU A 455 -5.25 18.85 18.19
C LEU A 455 -4.68 18.57 19.59
N ASP A 456 -5.47 17.97 20.49
CA ASP A 456 -5.07 17.62 21.86
C ASP A 456 -3.84 16.71 21.91
N ALA A 457 -3.69 15.81 20.94
CA ALA A 457 -2.56 14.90 20.87
C ALA A 457 -1.22 15.63 20.61
N ALA A 458 -1.23 16.74 19.87
CA ALA A 458 -0.06 17.57 19.63
C ALA A 458 0.20 18.49 20.83
N GLN A 459 -0.86 19.09 21.40
CA GLN A 459 -0.77 19.96 22.57
C GLN A 459 -0.23 19.22 23.80
N ALA A 460 -0.76 18.04 24.11
CA ALA A 460 -0.33 17.26 25.27
C ALA A 460 1.15 16.86 25.19
N ARG A 461 1.66 16.56 23.97
CA ARG A 461 3.08 16.27 23.75
C ARG A 461 3.95 17.51 23.92
N LEU A 462 3.46 18.67 23.46
CA LEU A 462 4.15 19.93 23.63
C LEU A 462 4.26 20.31 25.12
N ASP A 463 3.17 20.15 25.87
CA ASP A 463 3.12 20.43 27.32
C ASP A 463 4.00 19.47 28.12
N ALA A 464 4.15 18.22 27.65
CA ALA A 464 5.05 17.23 28.22
C ALA A 464 6.54 17.47 27.85
N GLY A 465 6.84 18.47 27.01
CA GLY A 465 8.20 18.75 26.54
C GLY A 465 8.72 17.78 25.47
N ASP A 466 7.87 16.90 24.92
CA ASP A 466 8.20 16.02 23.79
C ASP A 466 8.07 16.79 22.47
N VAL A 467 9.04 17.66 22.19
CA VAL A 467 9.05 18.55 21.01
C VAL A 467 9.02 17.75 19.70
N LYS A 468 9.69 16.59 19.66
CA LYS A 468 9.72 15.74 18.46
C LYS A 468 8.36 15.09 18.21
N GLY A 469 7.78 14.49 19.24
CA GLY A 469 6.44 13.92 19.13
C GLY A 469 5.38 14.98 18.83
N ALA A 470 5.50 16.18 19.42
CA ALA A 470 4.63 17.31 19.14
C ALA A 470 4.72 17.76 17.67
N ALA A 471 5.93 17.88 17.12
CA ALA A 471 6.11 18.26 15.71
C ALA A 471 5.51 17.23 14.74
N ILE A 472 5.67 15.92 15.03
CA ILE A 472 5.07 14.85 14.21
C ILE A 472 3.54 14.89 14.27
N ALA A 473 2.97 15.04 15.48
CA ALA A 473 1.53 15.11 15.67
C ALA A 473 0.94 16.37 15.02
N TYR A 474 1.65 17.50 15.10
CA TYR A 474 1.27 18.74 14.43
C TYR A 474 1.30 18.61 12.90
N ASP A 475 2.37 18.08 12.30
CA ASP A 475 2.43 17.88 10.84
C ASP A 475 1.32 16.92 10.36
N ALA A 476 0.97 15.91 11.16
CA ALA A 476 -0.14 15.02 10.87
C ALA A 476 -1.49 15.75 10.92
N ALA A 477 -1.69 16.66 11.88
CA ALA A 477 -2.88 17.49 11.95
C ALA A 477 -2.99 18.46 10.75
N VAL A 478 -1.90 19.13 10.38
CA VAL A 478 -1.85 20.01 9.20
C VAL A 478 -2.22 19.24 7.93
N ARG A 479 -1.62 18.07 7.70
CA ARG A 479 -1.93 17.25 6.51
C ARG A 479 -3.35 16.67 6.56
N GLY A 480 -3.85 16.33 7.75
CA GLY A 480 -5.21 15.87 7.95
C GLY A 480 -6.23 16.94 7.54
N ALA A 481 -5.99 18.19 7.94
CA ALA A 481 -6.81 19.34 7.57
C ALA A 481 -6.76 19.70 6.08
N GLU A 482 -5.71 19.32 5.34
CA GLU A 482 -5.65 19.52 3.89
C GLU A 482 -6.41 18.45 3.08
N GLY A 483 -6.60 17.27 3.67
CA GLY A 483 -7.25 16.11 3.06
C GLY A 483 -8.76 16.03 3.32
N THR A 484 -9.29 16.88 4.18
CA THR A 484 -10.71 17.20 4.36
C THR A 484 -11.11 18.40 3.51
#